data_AF-A0AAJ6P4W8-F1
#
_entry.id   AF-A0AAJ6P4W8-F1
#
_cell.length_a   1.000
_cell.length_b   1.000
_cell.length_c   1.000
_cell.angle_alpha   90.00
_cell.angle_beta   90.00
_cell.angle_gamma   90.00
#
_symmetry.space_group_name_H-M   'P 1'
#
loop_
_entity.id
_entity.type
_entity.pdbx_description
1 polymer ?
#
loop_
_entity_poly.entity_id
_entity_poly.type
_entity_poly.pdbx_seq_one_letter_code
_entity_poly.pdbx_strand_id
1 'polypeptide(L)'
;MLKIKFVVLAMLPLMLSACGGGGSGGSNDDKSTNTNESTETKDSIADGTRYYFMDYNVDAEDELNTAYFQIFNKKSTIASSNQTLDEYLLTEKKLYFPTDKAVNTMNINAMTDWRLDIIGDVKEDWKLQKVDLSGKNMFDTVLPGYREIGFTVTDNSTANGRIFLNTYGQNKFPQGSSCYRLISKKSNQPTFAFNTDQEYEINQSFEEFDAENGPYLEYLNQTNQFGLSYKAVKGSWLNVPWTTIYDTTLGLQVGNAVAVQYGGKTYAAEYTSNIAWTADQESLHWNTFLKKQTDPEAIRVAKLRMAQLKSGCYVFNETAADALVSLTSLNWKPYQD
;
A
#
# COMPACT_ATOMS: atom_id res chain seq x y z
N MET A 1 -19.57 -21.18 8.28
CA MET A 1 -19.83 -19.91 8.98
C MET A 1 -19.00 -18.83 8.31
N LEU A 2 -19.67 -18.07 7.43
CA LEU A 2 -19.05 -17.13 6.50
C LEU A 2 -18.64 -15.86 7.27
N LYS A 3 -17.40 -15.83 7.77
CA LYS A 3 -16.78 -14.55 8.13
C LYS A 3 -16.38 -13.90 6.81
N ILE A 4 -17.23 -13.02 6.29
CA ILE A 4 -16.85 -12.07 5.24
C ILE A 4 -15.74 -11.22 5.84
N LYS A 5 -14.50 -11.68 5.70
CA LYS A 5 -13.34 -10.83 5.90
C LYS A 5 -13.37 -9.90 4.70
N PHE A 6 -13.85 -8.68 4.91
CA PHE A 6 -13.52 -7.61 3.99
C PHE A 6 -12.01 -7.65 3.85
N VAL A 7 -11.54 -7.95 2.63
CA VAL A 7 -10.18 -7.62 2.22
C VAL A 7 -10.16 -6.10 2.29
N VAL A 8 -9.88 -5.59 3.49
CA VAL A 8 -9.33 -4.25 3.65
C VAL A 8 -8.13 -4.31 2.74
N LEU A 9 -8.17 -3.51 1.68
CA LEU A 9 -7.03 -3.24 0.83
C LEU A 9 -6.01 -2.57 1.74
N ALA A 10 -5.31 -3.39 2.52
CA ALA A 10 -4.16 -3.02 3.29
C ALA A 10 -3.22 -2.51 2.23
N MET A 11 -3.12 -1.20 2.14
CA MET A 11 -1.97 -0.56 1.55
C MET A 11 -0.83 -0.91 2.49
N LEU A 12 -0.39 -2.16 2.50
CA LEU A 12 0.94 -2.49 2.98
C LEU A 12 1.84 -1.63 2.11
N PRO A 13 2.56 -0.65 2.70
CA PRO A 13 3.68 -0.08 1.98
C PRO A 13 4.52 -1.29 1.61
N LEU A 14 4.84 -1.46 0.32
CA LEU A 14 5.93 -2.36 -0.05
C LEU A 14 7.13 -1.83 0.73
N MET A 15 7.46 -2.49 1.84
CA MET A 15 8.37 -1.94 2.83
C MET A 15 9.73 -1.80 2.17
N LEU A 16 10.10 -0.55 1.89
CA LEU A 16 11.42 -0.19 1.42
C LEU A 16 12.35 -0.16 2.65
N SER A 17 12.70 -1.34 3.19
CA SER A 17 13.79 -1.44 4.17
C SER A 17 15.11 -1.29 3.43
N ALA A 18 15.69 -0.09 3.50
CA ALA A 18 17.06 0.15 3.08
C ALA A 18 18.01 -0.45 4.14
N CYS A 19 18.71 -1.53 3.79
CA CYS A 19 19.83 -2.04 4.56
C CYS A 19 21.04 -1.09 4.35
N GLY A 20 21.25 -0.17 5.29
CA GLY A 20 22.36 0.80 5.26
C GLY A 20 22.97 0.99 6.63
N GLY A 21 24.09 0.29 6.89
CA GLY A 21 24.80 0.26 8.16
C GLY A 21 25.28 1.64 8.63
N GLY A 22 25.07 1.90 9.91
CA GLY A 22 25.57 3.08 10.61
C GLY A 22 27.10 3.04 10.77
N GLY A 23 27.74 4.16 10.43
CA GLY A 23 29.12 4.46 10.79
C GLY A 23 29.14 5.73 11.63
N SER A 24 29.41 5.58 12.92
CA SER A 24 29.70 6.67 13.85
C SER A 24 31.09 7.25 13.55
N GLY A 25 31.17 8.57 13.41
CA GLY A 25 32.42 9.30 13.26
C GLY A 25 32.21 10.75 13.64
N GLY A 26 32.48 11.08 14.90
CA GLY A 26 32.45 12.46 15.37
C GLY A 26 33.65 13.25 14.86
N SER A 27 33.39 14.45 14.36
CA SER A 27 34.35 15.56 14.34
C SER A 27 33.57 16.86 14.48
N ASN A 28 33.89 17.58 15.55
CA ASN A 28 33.61 19.01 15.70
C ASN A 28 34.30 19.76 14.56
N ASP A 29 33.60 20.66 13.89
CA ASP A 29 34.19 21.90 13.39
C ASP A 29 33.13 23.00 13.34
N ASP A 30 33.27 23.96 14.25
CA ASP A 30 32.62 25.25 14.20
C ASP A 30 33.13 26.02 12.97
N LYS A 31 32.21 26.41 12.07
CA LYS A 31 32.36 27.68 11.37
C LYS A 31 31.02 28.22 10.88
N SER A 32 30.64 29.35 11.46
CA SER A 32 29.56 30.19 10.99
C SER A 32 29.85 30.74 9.59
N THR A 33 28.88 30.64 8.68
CA THR A 33 28.68 31.64 7.63
C THR A 33 27.19 31.80 7.38
N ASN A 34 26.69 33.00 7.69
CA ASN A 34 25.39 33.50 7.27
C ASN A 34 25.37 33.66 5.74
N THR A 35 24.50 32.91 5.08
CA THR A 35 23.98 33.27 3.76
C THR A 35 22.48 33.01 3.77
N ASN A 36 21.71 34.03 3.34
CA ASN A 36 20.29 33.92 3.03
C ASN A 36 20.09 32.87 1.94
N GLU A 37 19.96 31.61 2.32
CA GLU A 37 19.47 30.57 1.43
C GLU A 37 17.94 30.65 1.46
N SER A 38 17.37 30.94 0.29
CA SER A 38 16.00 30.55 -0.02
C SER A 38 15.77 29.14 0.52
N THR A 39 14.73 28.94 1.33
CA THR A 39 14.31 27.61 1.80
C THR A 39 14.00 26.73 0.60
N GLU A 40 15.03 26.11 0.04
CA GLU A 40 14.93 25.12 -1.02
C GLU A 40 14.23 23.92 -0.41
N THR A 41 13.04 23.62 -0.91
CA THR A 41 12.35 22.36 -0.62
C THR A 41 13.32 21.22 -0.94
N LYS A 42 13.58 20.31 0.01
CA LYS A 42 14.38 19.07 -0.20
C LYS A 42 13.72 18.07 -1.17
N ASP A 43 12.77 18.53 -1.98
CA ASP A 43 12.13 17.74 -3.01
C ASP A 43 13.02 17.64 -4.24
N SER A 44 13.66 16.50 -4.40
CA SER A 44 14.51 16.20 -5.54
C SER A 44 14.48 14.71 -5.89
N ILE A 45 14.96 14.39 -7.09
CA ILE A 45 15.31 13.02 -7.51
C ILE A 45 16.82 12.83 -7.59
N ALA A 46 17.59 13.75 -7.00
CA ALA A 46 19.04 13.69 -6.93
C ALA A 46 19.50 12.57 -6.00
N ASP A 47 20.66 11.99 -6.31
CA ASP A 47 21.30 10.96 -5.51
C ASP A 47 21.49 11.43 -4.07
N GLY A 48 21.14 10.56 -3.13
CA GLY A 48 21.19 10.88 -1.70
C GLY A 48 19.88 11.37 -1.10
N THR A 49 18.92 11.78 -1.92
CA THR A 49 17.63 12.30 -1.43
C THR A 49 16.82 11.20 -0.76
N ARG A 50 16.28 11.48 0.44
CA ARG A 50 15.46 10.55 1.23
C ARG A 50 13.99 10.97 1.30
N TYR A 51 13.12 9.97 1.26
CA TYR A 51 11.69 10.12 1.51
C TYR A 51 11.25 9.04 2.48
N TYR A 52 10.24 9.36 3.29
CA TYR A 52 9.89 8.61 4.47
C TYR A 52 8.46 8.07 4.38
N PHE A 53 8.30 6.77 4.62
CA PHE A 53 7.03 6.16 4.97
C PHE A 53 6.80 6.42 6.44
N MET A 54 5.72 7.11 6.78
CA MET A 54 5.34 7.35 8.16
C MET A 54 3.87 7.03 8.31
N ASP A 55 3.56 6.01 9.10
CA ASP A 55 2.19 5.57 9.35
C ASP A 55 1.92 5.36 10.84
N TYR A 56 0.63 5.25 11.15
CA TYR A 56 0.16 4.92 12.48
C TYR A 56 -0.86 3.78 12.36
N ASN A 57 -0.52 2.63 12.92
CA ASN A 57 -1.37 1.45 12.92
C ASN A 57 -2.28 1.45 14.17
N VAL A 58 -3.46 2.04 14.00
CA VAL A 58 -4.45 2.23 15.08
C VAL A 58 -5.13 0.93 15.49
N ASP A 59 -5.27 -0.02 14.55
CA ASP A 59 -6.22 -1.13 14.69
C ASP A 59 -5.57 -2.45 15.15
N ALA A 60 -4.24 -2.52 15.20
CA ALA A 60 -3.51 -3.73 15.63
C ALA A 60 -2.66 -3.50 16.90
N GLU A 61 -1.72 -2.56 16.87
CA GLU A 61 -0.65 -2.49 17.87
C GLU A 61 -0.41 -1.08 18.47
N ASP A 62 -1.21 -0.07 18.08
CA ASP A 62 -1.02 1.34 18.46
C ASP A 62 0.37 1.88 18.08
N GLU A 63 0.91 1.44 16.94
CA GLU A 63 2.32 1.71 16.59
C GLU A 63 2.49 2.81 15.57
N LEU A 64 3.48 3.66 15.83
CA LEU A 64 3.95 4.70 14.93
C LEU A 64 5.21 4.20 14.24
N ASN A 65 5.15 4.00 12.93
CA ASN A 65 6.27 3.44 12.18
C ASN A 65 6.89 4.45 11.23
N THR A 66 8.19 4.34 11.06
CA THR A 66 8.97 5.13 10.11
C THR A 66 9.93 4.23 9.34
N ALA A 67 9.96 4.38 8.02
CA ALA A 67 11.01 3.85 7.16
C ALA A 67 11.37 4.93 6.15
N TYR A 68 12.55 4.84 5.56
CA TYR A 68 12.91 5.70 4.47
C TYR A 68 13.42 4.88 3.29
N PHE A 69 13.23 5.44 2.11
CA PHE A 69 13.94 5.02 0.93
C PHE A 69 14.82 6.16 0.46
N GLN A 70 15.95 5.80 -0.12
CA GLN A 70 16.90 6.74 -0.69
C GLN A 70 16.93 6.58 -2.21
N ILE A 71 17.03 7.71 -2.91
CA ILE A 71 17.13 7.74 -4.36
C ILE A 71 18.62 7.68 -4.75
N PHE A 72 18.95 6.76 -5.64
CA PHE A 72 20.24 6.67 -6.31
C PHE A 72 20.04 6.33 -7.78
N ASN A 73 20.64 7.12 -8.67
CA ASN A 73 20.49 7.01 -10.11
C ASN A 73 19.01 6.89 -10.54
N LYS A 74 18.16 7.75 -9.95
CA LYS A 74 16.69 7.73 -10.14
C LYS A 74 16.02 6.40 -9.79
N LYS A 75 16.61 5.61 -8.90
CA LYS A 75 16.08 4.31 -8.47
C LYS A 75 16.05 4.23 -6.95
N SER A 76 15.21 3.33 -6.46
CA SER A 76 15.24 2.85 -5.09
C SER A 76 15.04 1.34 -5.03
N THR A 77 15.69 0.71 -4.06
CA THR A 77 15.67 -0.74 -3.82
C THR A 77 15.06 -1.04 -2.47
N ILE A 78 14.46 -2.21 -2.36
CA ILE A 78 13.82 -2.78 -1.16
C ILE A 78 14.55 -4.02 -0.69
N ALA A 79 14.23 -4.53 0.50
CA ALA A 79 14.80 -5.79 0.99
C ALA A 79 14.56 -6.95 0.01
N SER A 80 13.41 -6.98 -0.68
CA SER A 80 13.11 -7.98 -1.71
C SER A 80 13.71 -7.68 -3.10
N SER A 81 14.53 -6.63 -3.25
CA SER A 81 15.26 -6.37 -4.51
C SER A 81 16.32 -7.44 -4.76
N ASN A 82 16.35 -7.97 -5.97
CA ASN A 82 17.27 -9.02 -6.42
C ASN A 82 17.24 -10.32 -5.59
N GLN A 83 16.15 -10.52 -4.84
CA GLN A 83 15.87 -11.76 -4.11
C GLN A 83 15.11 -12.75 -5.00
N THR A 84 14.97 -13.98 -4.52
CA THR A 84 14.09 -15.00 -5.13
C THR A 84 12.64 -14.52 -5.09
N LEU A 85 11.81 -14.99 -6.03
CA LEU A 85 10.37 -14.72 -6.01
C LEU A 85 9.68 -15.42 -4.83
N ASP A 86 10.21 -16.55 -4.38
CA ASP A 86 9.67 -17.44 -3.34
C ASP A 86 8.29 -18.04 -3.65
N GLU A 87 7.65 -17.59 -4.74
CA GLU A 87 6.41 -18.13 -5.29
C GLU A 87 6.49 -18.25 -6.82
N TYR A 88 5.53 -18.96 -7.42
CA TYR A 88 5.36 -18.97 -8.86
C TYR A 88 4.64 -17.70 -9.30
N LEU A 89 5.07 -17.11 -10.42
CA LEU A 89 4.36 -16.01 -11.06
C LEU A 89 4.03 -16.38 -12.51
N LEU A 90 2.75 -16.58 -12.79
CA LEU A 90 2.24 -16.91 -14.10
C LEU A 90 1.80 -15.63 -14.83
N THR A 91 2.30 -15.48 -16.05
CA THR A 91 1.87 -14.47 -17.03
C THR A 91 1.41 -15.18 -18.30
N GLU A 92 0.80 -14.46 -19.24
CA GLU A 92 0.41 -15.02 -20.53
C GLU A 92 1.60 -15.62 -21.31
N LYS A 93 2.80 -15.04 -21.15
CA LYS A 93 3.99 -15.39 -21.95
C LYS A 93 5.00 -16.26 -21.21
N LYS A 94 5.02 -16.21 -19.88
CA LYS A 94 6.04 -16.88 -19.05
C LYS A 94 5.49 -17.31 -17.70
N LEU A 95 5.92 -18.48 -17.23
CA LEU A 95 5.86 -18.91 -15.84
C LEU A 95 7.23 -18.66 -15.22
N TYR A 96 7.28 -17.82 -14.20
CA TYR A 96 8.45 -17.63 -13.36
C TYR A 96 8.38 -18.58 -12.17
N PHE A 97 9.54 -19.11 -11.78
CA PHE A 97 9.68 -20.07 -10.69
C PHE A 97 10.05 -19.38 -9.38
N PRO A 98 9.79 -19.99 -8.22
CA PRO A 98 10.19 -19.44 -6.92
C PRO A 98 11.67 -19.06 -6.83
N THR A 99 12.54 -19.79 -7.53
CA THR A 99 13.99 -19.55 -7.55
C THR A 99 14.44 -18.48 -8.55
N ASP A 100 13.55 -17.99 -9.42
CA ASP A 100 13.85 -16.88 -10.31
C ASP A 100 14.06 -15.61 -9.48
N LYS A 101 15.01 -14.77 -9.92
CA LYS A 101 15.33 -13.52 -9.22
C LYS A 101 14.39 -12.39 -9.66
N ALA A 102 13.65 -11.85 -8.69
CA ALA A 102 12.86 -10.63 -8.88
C ALA A 102 13.78 -9.40 -8.83
N VAL A 103 13.58 -8.48 -9.77
CA VAL A 103 14.32 -7.20 -9.81
C VAL A 103 13.84 -6.29 -8.67
N ASN A 104 12.53 -6.21 -8.46
CA ASN A 104 11.85 -5.41 -7.44
C ASN A 104 12.51 -4.05 -7.23
N THR A 105 12.68 -3.28 -8.30
CA THR A 105 13.34 -1.97 -8.26
C THR A 105 12.35 -0.88 -8.63
N MET A 106 12.25 0.15 -7.78
CA MET A 106 11.42 1.31 -8.06
C MET A 106 12.23 2.31 -8.89
N ASN A 107 11.80 2.57 -10.13
CA ASN A 107 12.34 3.63 -10.99
C ASN A 107 11.52 4.90 -10.77
N ILE A 108 12.19 6.01 -10.45
CA ILE A 108 11.58 7.28 -10.09
C ILE A 108 11.85 8.28 -11.22
N ASN A 109 10.94 8.33 -12.20
CA ASN A 109 11.06 9.24 -13.34
C ASN A 109 10.85 10.70 -12.91
N ALA A 110 9.91 10.90 -11.99
CA ALA A 110 9.66 12.12 -11.24
C ALA A 110 9.06 11.72 -9.89
N MET A 111 9.04 12.60 -8.89
CA MET A 111 8.42 12.28 -7.61
C MET A 111 6.90 11.99 -7.68
N THR A 112 6.27 12.34 -8.81
CA THR A 112 4.86 12.05 -9.11
C THR A 112 4.66 10.88 -10.09
N ASP A 113 5.74 10.23 -10.54
CA ASP A 113 5.71 9.20 -11.58
C ASP A 113 6.78 8.13 -11.33
N TRP A 114 6.37 7.01 -10.75
CA TRP A 114 7.24 5.88 -10.43
C TRP A 114 6.84 4.63 -11.21
N ARG A 115 7.79 3.71 -11.36
CA ARG A 115 7.59 2.40 -11.97
C ARG A 115 8.33 1.33 -11.19
N LEU A 116 7.60 0.38 -10.64
CA LEU A 116 8.16 -0.82 -10.06
C LEU A 116 8.44 -1.84 -11.18
N ASP A 117 9.72 -2.13 -11.42
CA ASP A 117 10.11 -3.28 -12.24
C ASP A 117 10.15 -4.51 -11.32
N ILE A 118 9.22 -5.46 -11.51
CA ILE A 118 9.05 -6.64 -10.64
C ILE A 118 9.96 -7.75 -11.15
N ILE A 119 9.66 -8.32 -12.32
CA ILE A 119 10.49 -9.36 -12.96
C ILE A 119 10.24 -9.41 -14.47
N GLY A 120 11.30 -9.52 -15.26
CA GLY A 120 11.22 -9.57 -16.73
C GLY A 120 10.42 -8.41 -17.32
N ASP A 121 9.26 -8.71 -17.93
CA ASP A 121 8.36 -7.70 -18.50
C ASP A 121 7.18 -7.32 -17.57
N VAL A 122 7.08 -7.87 -16.36
CA VAL A 122 6.06 -7.54 -15.35
C VAL A 122 6.45 -6.25 -14.61
N LYS A 123 5.58 -5.23 -14.68
CA LYS A 123 5.84 -3.88 -14.17
C LYS A 123 4.56 -3.23 -13.63
N GLU A 124 4.71 -2.38 -12.62
CA GLU A 124 3.61 -1.59 -12.08
C GLU A 124 3.94 -0.09 -12.16
N ASP A 125 3.08 0.69 -12.84
CA ASP A 125 3.21 2.15 -12.92
C ASP A 125 2.41 2.81 -11.79
N TRP A 126 3.05 3.74 -11.06
CA TRP A 126 2.50 4.42 -9.89
C TRP A 126 2.46 5.93 -10.16
N LYS A 127 1.30 6.53 -9.93
CA LYS A 127 1.14 7.99 -10.02
C LYS A 127 0.93 8.55 -8.63
N LEU A 128 1.67 9.62 -8.34
CA LEU A 128 1.56 10.34 -7.07
C LEU A 128 1.22 11.82 -7.29
N GLN A 129 0.65 12.43 -6.27
CA GLN A 129 0.35 13.86 -6.23
C GLN A 129 1.17 14.52 -5.12
N LYS A 130 1.97 15.54 -5.47
CA LYS A 130 2.67 16.38 -4.49
C LYS A 130 1.69 17.27 -3.72
N VAL A 131 1.91 17.39 -2.43
CA VAL A 131 1.14 18.25 -1.52
C VAL A 131 2.11 19.08 -0.71
N ASP A 132 1.99 20.40 -0.79
CA ASP A 132 2.67 21.30 0.14
C ASP A 132 2.04 21.15 1.53
N LEU A 133 2.87 20.85 2.52
CA LEU A 133 2.45 20.69 3.92
C LEU A 133 2.79 21.92 4.76
N SER A 134 3.50 22.90 4.24
CA SER A 134 3.94 24.09 4.99
C SER A 134 2.77 24.77 5.71
N GLY A 135 2.83 24.84 7.04
CA GLY A 135 1.77 25.42 7.87
C GLY A 135 0.49 24.58 8.01
N LYS A 136 0.41 23.39 7.40
CA LYS A 136 -0.69 22.44 7.61
C LYS A 136 -0.54 21.70 8.92
N ASN A 137 -1.67 21.26 9.48
CA ASN A 137 -1.71 20.54 10.74
C ASN A 137 -1.07 19.15 10.61
N MET A 138 -0.16 18.81 11.53
CA MET A 138 0.55 17.52 11.51
C MET A 138 -0.39 16.34 11.78
N PHE A 139 -1.22 16.45 12.83
CA PHE A 139 -2.15 15.38 13.21
C PHE A 139 -3.14 15.06 12.09
N ASP A 140 -3.79 16.08 11.50
CA ASP A 140 -4.79 15.86 10.45
C ASP A 140 -4.17 15.35 9.13
N THR A 141 -2.86 15.47 8.96
CA THR A 141 -2.14 14.96 7.78
C THR A 141 -1.74 13.49 7.95
N VAL A 142 -1.26 13.10 9.14
CA VAL A 142 -0.91 11.71 9.44
C VAL A 142 -2.16 10.87 9.70
N LEU A 143 -3.17 11.46 10.33
CA LEU A 143 -4.43 10.80 10.73
C LEU A 143 -5.65 11.55 10.21
N PRO A 144 -5.85 11.59 8.88
CA PRO A 144 -6.98 12.30 8.30
C PRO A 144 -8.31 11.74 8.81
N GLY A 145 -9.19 12.63 9.28
CA GLY A 145 -10.53 12.31 9.77
C GLY A 145 -10.63 11.97 11.26
N TYR A 146 -9.54 11.54 11.90
CA TYR A 146 -9.58 11.12 13.31
C TYR A 146 -9.93 12.24 14.29
N ARG A 147 -9.67 13.51 13.95
CA ARG A 147 -10.03 14.65 14.83
C ARG A 147 -11.53 14.77 15.03
N GLU A 148 -12.30 14.57 13.96
CA GLU A 148 -13.76 14.67 13.99
C GLU A 148 -14.41 13.35 14.42
N ILE A 149 -13.88 12.23 13.91
CA ILE A 149 -14.47 10.90 14.10
C ILE A 149 -14.09 10.29 15.45
N GLY A 150 -12.91 10.63 15.97
CA GLY A 150 -12.36 10.09 17.20
C GLY A 150 -11.76 8.69 17.05
N PHE A 151 -11.21 8.21 18.16
CA PHE A 151 -10.66 6.87 18.32
C PHE A 151 -11.70 5.96 18.97
N THR A 152 -11.75 4.68 18.59
CA THR A 152 -12.48 3.67 19.35
C THR A 152 -11.85 3.55 20.73
N VAL A 153 -12.63 3.79 21.78
CA VAL A 153 -12.15 3.70 23.16
C VAL A 153 -12.18 2.23 23.58
N THR A 154 -11.17 1.48 23.15
CA THR A 154 -10.95 0.09 23.56
C THR A 154 -9.51 -0.03 24.07
N ASP A 155 -9.31 0.19 25.37
CA ASP A 155 -8.02 0.01 26.08
C ASP A 155 -6.80 0.75 25.46
N ASN A 156 -5.58 0.27 25.78
CA ASN A 156 -4.29 0.87 25.41
C ASN A 156 -4.02 0.93 23.89
N SER A 157 -4.93 0.44 23.03
CA SER A 157 -4.75 0.34 21.57
C SER A 157 -4.75 1.67 20.80
N THR A 158 -5.03 2.80 21.44
CA THR A 158 -5.05 4.14 20.80
C THR A 158 -4.35 5.22 21.62
N ALA A 159 -3.45 4.83 22.53
CA ALA A 159 -2.72 5.76 23.38
C ALA A 159 -1.88 6.74 22.55
N ASN A 160 -1.13 6.27 21.55
CA ASN A 160 -0.31 7.14 20.70
C ASN A 160 -1.15 8.10 19.85
N GLY A 161 -2.26 7.63 19.28
CA GLY A 161 -3.19 8.49 18.55
C GLY A 161 -3.78 9.61 19.42
N ARG A 162 -4.15 9.29 20.66
CA ARG A 162 -4.64 10.28 21.63
C ARG A 162 -3.55 11.23 22.11
N ILE A 163 -2.31 10.75 22.32
CA ILE A 163 -1.16 11.61 22.65
C ILE A 163 -0.91 12.58 21.49
N PHE A 164 -0.92 12.10 20.25
CA PHE A 164 -0.74 12.95 19.08
C PHE A 164 -1.81 14.04 19.04
N LEU A 165 -3.09 13.67 19.19
CA LEU A 165 -4.19 14.64 19.19
C LEU A 165 -4.11 15.64 20.34
N ASN A 166 -3.92 15.17 21.57
CA ASN A 166 -4.04 16.01 22.77
C ASN A 166 -2.80 16.87 23.03
N THR A 167 -1.61 16.34 22.79
CA THR A 167 -0.34 17.03 23.06
C THR A 167 0.13 17.85 21.86
N TYR A 168 -0.03 17.32 20.64
CA TYR A 168 0.52 17.91 19.42
C TYR A 168 -0.54 18.24 18.38
N GLY A 169 -1.82 18.14 18.71
CA GLY A 169 -2.90 18.29 17.72
C GLY A 169 -3.03 19.69 17.12
N GLN A 170 -2.31 20.70 17.62
CA GLN A 170 -2.22 22.04 17.02
C GLN A 170 -0.90 22.29 16.29
N ASN A 171 0.04 21.35 16.35
CA ASN A 171 1.33 21.49 15.68
C ASN A 171 1.16 21.53 14.18
N LYS A 172 1.97 22.37 13.54
CA LYS A 172 1.97 22.59 12.10
C LYS A 172 3.32 22.25 11.53
N PHE A 173 3.33 21.70 10.33
CA PHE A 173 4.56 21.45 9.60
C PHE A 173 5.34 22.75 9.35
N PRO A 174 6.68 22.71 9.47
CA PRO A 174 7.53 23.84 9.12
C PRO A 174 7.49 24.14 7.62
N GLN A 175 8.09 25.27 7.24
CA GLN A 175 8.24 25.64 5.82
C GLN A 175 9.11 24.61 5.09
N GLY A 176 8.72 24.30 3.86
CA GLY A 176 9.43 23.33 3.01
C GLY A 176 9.02 21.88 3.24
N SER A 177 8.08 21.60 4.16
CA SER A 177 7.47 20.28 4.31
C SER A 177 6.56 19.94 3.14
N SER A 178 6.67 18.72 2.62
CA SER A 178 5.80 18.21 1.57
C SER A 178 5.54 16.71 1.76
N CYS A 179 4.47 16.23 1.11
CA CYS A 179 4.24 14.80 0.96
C CYS A 179 3.72 14.46 -0.43
N TYR A 180 3.72 13.17 -0.74
CA TYR A 180 3.21 12.62 -1.99
C TYR A 180 2.11 11.63 -1.68
N ARG A 181 0.94 11.83 -2.28
CA ARG A 181 -0.21 10.93 -2.17
C ARG A 181 -0.21 9.96 -3.33
N LEU A 182 -0.39 8.67 -3.07
CA LEU A 182 -0.59 7.70 -4.13
C LEU A 182 -2.01 7.86 -4.70
N ILE A 183 -2.12 8.22 -5.97
CA ILE A 183 -3.41 8.47 -6.62
C ILE A 183 -3.82 7.35 -7.59
N SER A 184 -2.84 6.60 -8.11
CA SER A 184 -3.11 5.46 -8.98
C SER A 184 -1.97 4.44 -9.01
N LYS A 185 -2.35 3.17 -9.20
CA LYS A 185 -1.46 2.04 -9.49
C LYS A 185 -2.01 1.23 -10.65
N LYS A 186 -1.15 0.73 -11.52
CA LYS A 186 -1.57 -0.10 -12.64
C LYS A 186 -0.47 -1.08 -13.03
N SER A 187 -0.77 -2.37 -12.99
CA SER A 187 0.08 -3.37 -13.63
C SER A 187 0.00 -3.27 -15.15
N ASN A 188 1.12 -3.46 -15.85
CA ASN A 188 1.15 -3.44 -17.29
C ASN A 188 0.53 -4.69 -17.93
N GLN A 189 0.40 -5.78 -17.18
CA GLN A 189 -0.23 -7.03 -17.60
C GLN A 189 -0.83 -7.79 -16.42
N PRO A 190 -1.83 -8.65 -16.63
CA PRO A 190 -2.37 -9.45 -15.55
C PRO A 190 -1.45 -10.62 -15.19
N THR A 191 -1.43 -11.01 -13.93
CA THR A 191 -0.58 -12.10 -13.40
C THR A 191 -1.33 -12.95 -12.38
N PHE A 192 -0.87 -14.19 -12.19
CA PHE A 192 -1.27 -15.05 -11.08
C PHE A 192 -0.05 -15.45 -10.26
N ALA A 193 0.03 -15.01 -9.01
CA ALA A 193 1.02 -15.46 -8.04
C ALA A 193 0.48 -16.66 -7.25
N PHE A 194 1.25 -17.72 -7.06
CA PHE A 194 0.79 -18.90 -6.33
C PHE A 194 1.93 -19.75 -5.75
N ASN A 195 1.61 -20.51 -4.70
CA ASN A 195 2.51 -21.47 -4.07
C ASN A 195 2.00 -22.90 -4.24
N THR A 196 2.93 -23.86 -4.28
CA THR A 196 2.61 -25.28 -4.47
C THR A 196 2.67 -26.10 -3.18
N ASP A 197 2.92 -25.45 -2.05
CA ASP A 197 2.93 -26.09 -0.74
C ASP A 197 1.52 -26.51 -0.32
N GLN A 198 1.44 -27.52 0.56
CA GLN A 198 0.18 -28.15 0.94
C GLN A 198 -0.84 -27.16 1.54
N GLU A 199 -0.39 -26.09 2.17
CA GLU A 199 -1.27 -25.08 2.78
C GLU A 199 -2.02 -24.22 1.75
N TYR A 200 -1.53 -24.15 0.50
CA TYR A 200 -2.17 -23.44 -0.61
C TYR A 200 -2.97 -24.37 -1.52
N GLU A 201 -2.83 -25.69 -1.34
CA GLU A 201 -3.59 -26.68 -2.11
C GLU A 201 -5.07 -26.61 -1.71
N ILE A 202 -5.93 -26.41 -2.70
CA ILE A 202 -7.37 -26.44 -2.52
C ILE A 202 -7.80 -27.91 -2.63
N ASN A 203 -8.47 -28.42 -1.60
CA ASN A 203 -8.96 -29.79 -1.53
C ASN A 203 -10.22 -30.02 -2.39
N GLN A 204 -10.15 -29.65 -3.67
CA GLN A 204 -11.14 -29.93 -4.71
C GLN A 204 -10.49 -29.85 -6.10
N SER A 205 -11.13 -30.44 -7.11
CA SER A 205 -10.65 -30.32 -8.49
C SER A 205 -10.79 -28.89 -9.01
N PHE A 206 -10.01 -28.55 -10.05
CA PHE A 206 -10.06 -27.23 -10.66
C PHE A 206 -11.44 -26.97 -11.28
N GLU A 207 -12.05 -28.00 -11.88
CA GLU A 207 -13.38 -27.94 -12.48
C GLU A 207 -14.47 -27.67 -11.44
N GLU A 208 -14.37 -28.28 -10.25
CA GLU A 208 -15.29 -28.02 -9.13
C GLU A 208 -15.14 -26.57 -8.64
N PHE A 209 -13.91 -26.10 -8.45
CA PHE A 209 -13.64 -24.71 -8.06
C PHE A 209 -14.16 -23.69 -9.07
N ASP A 210 -13.90 -23.90 -10.36
CA ASP A 210 -14.40 -23.03 -11.41
C ASP A 210 -15.94 -23.04 -11.50
N ALA A 211 -16.58 -24.18 -11.25
CA ALA A 211 -18.04 -24.26 -11.21
C ALA A 211 -18.65 -23.45 -10.06
N GLU A 212 -17.96 -23.34 -8.91
CA GLU A 212 -18.40 -22.54 -7.75
C GLU A 212 -18.32 -21.02 -8.00
N ASN A 213 -17.43 -20.58 -8.89
CA ASN A 213 -17.28 -19.17 -9.25
C ASN A 213 -18.54 -18.59 -9.90
N GLY A 214 -19.36 -19.38 -10.60
CA GLY A 214 -20.62 -18.93 -11.21
C GLY A 214 -21.65 -18.46 -10.17
N PRO A 215 -22.12 -19.36 -9.27
CA PRO A 215 -23.02 -18.99 -8.18
C PRO A 215 -22.44 -17.91 -7.26
N TYR A 216 -21.12 -17.93 -7.02
CA TYR A 216 -20.50 -16.92 -6.16
C TYR A 216 -20.53 -15.53 -6.82
N LEU A 217 -20.31 -15.42 -8.12
CA LEU A 217 -20.48 -14.17 -8.87
C LEU A 217 -21.91 -13.61 -8.75
N GLU A 218 -22.93 -14.46 -8.86
CA GLU A 218 -24.32 -14.05 -8.68
C GLU A 218 -24.57 -13.50 -7.28
N TYR A 219 -24.08 -14.21 -6.25
CA TYR A 219 -24.15 -13.76 -4.86
C TYR A 219 -23.47 -12.40 -4.67
N LEU A 220 -22.26 -12.21 -5.21
CA LEU A 220 -21.53 -10.95 -5.12
C LEU A 220 -22.32 -9.80 -5.78
N ASN A 221 -22.84 -10.00 -6.98
CA ASN A 221 -23.61 -8.98 -7.69
C ASN A 221 -24.92 -8.62 -6.98
N GLN A 222 -25.50 -9.54 -6.19
CA GLN A 222 -26.72 -9.28 -5.40
C GLN A 222 -26.44 -8.62 -4.05
N THR A 223 -25.34 -8.98 -3.38
CA THR A 223 -25.08 -8.61 -1.98
C THR A 223 -24.06 -7.48 -1.81
N ASN A 224 -23.35 -7.13 -2.86
CA ASN A 224 -22.27 -6.14 -2.77
C ASN A 224 -22.76 -4.75 -2.34
N GLN A 225 -22.28 -4.34 -1.17
CA GLN A 225 -22.61 -3.05 -0.58
C GLN A 225 -21.84 -1.89 -1.22
N PHE A 226 -20.70 -2.14 -1.85
CA PHE A 226 -19.81 -1.13 -2.44
C PHE A 226 -20.21 -0.67 -3.85
N GLY A 227 -21.19 -1.35 -4.48
CA GLY A 227 -21.59 -1.03 -5.86
C GLY A 227 -20.50 -1.30 -6.91
N LEU A 228 -19.50 -2.11 -6.55
CA LEU A 228 -18.57 -2.75 -7.48
C LEU A 228 -19.29 -3.69 -8.45
N SER A 229 -18.76 -3.79 -9.67
CA SER A 229 -19.23 -4.71 -10.70
C SER A 229 -18.21 -5.83 -10.89
N TYR A 230 -18.61 -7.07 -10.70
CA TYR A 230 -17.71 -8.22 -10.75
C TYR A 230 -17.82 -8.99 -12.07
N LYS A 231 -16.73 -9.67 -12.44
CA LYS A 231 -16.68 -10.60 -13.56
C LYS A 231 -15.90 -11.85 -13.17
N ALA A 232 -16.48 -13.02 -13.47
CA ALA A 232 -15.76 -14.29 -13.46
C ALA A 232 -15.09 -14.49 -14.83
N VAL A 233 -13.80 -14.85 -14.83
CA VAL A 233 -13.06 -15.21 -16.04
C VAL A 233 -12.20 -16.43 -15.76
N LYS A 234 -12.01 -17.23 -16.79
CA LYS A 234 -11.11 -18.38 -16.78
C LYS A 234 -10.36 -18.47 -18.09
N GLY A 235 -9.25 -19.18 -18.06
CA GLY A 235 -8.43 -19.40 -19.23
C GLY A 235 -7.31 -20.39 -18.95
N SER A 236 -6.36 -20.42 -19.86
CA SER A 236 -5.12 -21.16 -19.67
C SER A 236 -3.98 -20.38 -20.28
N TRP A 237 -2.90 -20.21 -19.52
CA TRP A 237 -1.64 -19.67 -20.01
C TRP A 237 -0.58 -20.74 -19.87
N LEU A 238 0.18 -21.01 -20.93
CA LEU A 238 1.24 -22.02 -20.91
C LEU A 238 0.76 -23.41 -20.44
N ASN A 239 -0.47 -23.79 -20.78
CA ASN A 239 -1.14 -25.01 -20.31
C ASN A 239 -1.36 -25.09 -18.80
N VAL A 240 -1.36 -23.95 -18.10
CA VAL A 240 -1.75 -23.80 -16.70
C VAL A 240 -3.16 -23.20 -16.69
N PRO A 241 -4.22 -24.00 -16.44
CA PRO A 241 -5.57 -23.49 -16.25
C PRO A 241 -5.64 -22.53 -15.06
N TRP A 242 -6.43 -21.48 -15.20
CA TRP A 242 -6.65 -20.48 -14.15
C TRP A 242 -8.09 -19.97 -14.19
N THR A 243 -8.62 -19.57 -13.04
CA THR A 243 -9.94 -18.93 -12.90
C THR A 243 -9.87 -17.85 -11.83
N THR A 244 -10.63 -16.77 -12.01
CA THR A 244 -10.67 -15.63 -11.08
C THR A 244 -12.02 -14.92 -11.15
N ILE A 245 -12.45 -14.34 -10.02
CA ILE A 245 -13.43 -13.26 -9.99
C ILE A 245 -12.70 -11.98 -9.57
N TYR A 246 -12.87 -10.91 -10.36
CA TYR A 246 -12.33 -9.60 -10.04
C TYR A 246 -13.38 -8.51 -10.27
N ASP A 247 -13.21 -7.38 -9.57
CA ASP A 247 -14.01 -6.20 -9.79
C ASP A 247 -13.49 -5.42 -11.02
N THR A 248 -14.41 -5.02 -11.89
CA THR A 248 -14.09 -4.41 -13.19
C THR A 248 -13.81 -2.91 -13.11
N THR A 249 -13.88 -2.30 -11.92
CA THR A 249 -13.69 -0.85 -11.74
C THR A 249 -12.31 -0.52 -11.16
N LEU A 250 -11.89 -1.26 -10.14
CA LEU A 250 -10.62 -1.10 -9.43
C LEU A 250 -9.64 -2.24 -9.74
N GLY A 251 -10.10 -3.33 -10.35
CA GLY A 251 -9.23 -4.44 -10.73
C GLY A 251 -8.84 -5.36 -9.57
N LEU A 252 -9.57 -5.31 -8.45
CA LEU A 252 -9.31 -6.07 -7.25
C LEU A 252 -9.87 -7.49 -7.40
N GLN A 253 -9.06 -8.48 -7.06
CA GLN A 253 -9.51 -9.85 -6.96
C GLN A 253 -10.47 -10.08 -5.79
N VAL A 254 -11.29 -11.12 -5.90
CA VAL A 254 -12.06 -11.66 -4.78
C VAL A 254 -11.28 -12.84 -4.20
N GLY A 255 -10.76 -12.71 -2.97
CA GLY A 255 -9.72 -13.61 -2.44
C GLY A 255 -10.00 -15.11 -2.50
N ASN A 256 -11.25 -15.54 -2.28
CA ASN A 256 -11.61 -16.98 -2.32
C ASN A 256 -12.06 -17.47 -3.71
N ALA A 257 -11.86 -16.68 -4.76
CA ALA A 257 -12.38 -16.96 -6.09
C ALA A 257 -11.27 -17.13 -7.15
N VAL A 258 -10.03 -17.27 -6.71
CA VAL A 258 -8.85 -17.30 -7.59
C VAL A 258 -8.08 -18.60 -7.39
N ALA A 259 -7.90 -19.34 -8.48
CA ALA A 259 -7.16 -20.59 -8.46
C ALA A 259 -6.43 -20.84 -9.77
N VAL A 260 -5.35 -21.61 -9.67
CA VAL A 260 -4.60 -22.18 -10.79
C VAL A 260 -4.51 -23.70 -10.66
N GLN A 261 -4.44 -24.41 -11.78
CA GLN A 261 -4.14 -25.84 -11.78
C GLN A 261 -2.70 -26.07 -12.24
N TYR A 262 -1.88 -26.65 -11.35
CA TYR A 262 -0.48 -26.93 -11.63
C TYR A 262 -0.08 -28.30 -11.08
N GLY A 263 0.71 -29.08 -11.83
CA GLY A 263 1.10 -30.43 -11.40
C GLY A 263 -0.07 -31.40 -11.13
N GLY A 264 -1.24 -31.17 -11.74
CA GLY A 264 -2.45 -31.98 -11.53
C GLY A 264 -3.23 -31.64 -10.26
N LYS A 265 -2.84 -30.57 -9.54
CA LYS A 265 -3.49 -30.10 -8.30
C LYS A 265 -4.00 -28.67 -8.47
N THR A 266 -4.96 -28.30 -7.65
CA THR A 266 -5.56 -26.97 -7.61
C THR A 266 -4.92 -26.17 -6.49
N TYR A 267 -4.45 -24.95 -6.77
CA TYR A 267 -3.82 -24.07 -5.79
C TYR A 267 -4.55 -22.73 -5.74
N ALA A 268 -4.68 -22.19 -4.54
CA ALA A 268 -5.08 -20.80 -4.36
C ALA A 268 -4.02 -19.89 -4.99
N ALA A 269 -4.47 -18.81 -5.60
CA ALA A 269 -3.58 -17.86 -6.28
C ALA A 269 -4.02 -16.43 -6.01
N GLU A 270 -3.11 -15.48 -6.23
CA GLU A 270 -3.39 -14.05 -6.22
C GLU A 270 -3.38 -13.49 -7.65
N TYR A 271 -4.52 -12.98 -8.08
CA TYR A 271 -4.69 -12.31 -9.36
C TYR A 271 -4.40 -10.81 -9.23
N THR A 272 -3.41 -10.35 -10.00
CA THR A 272 -3.20 -8.92 -10.25
C THR A 272 -3.77 -8.58 -11.61
N SER A 273 -4.68 -7.61 -11.68
CA SER A 273 -5.25 -7.15 -12.96
C SER A 273 -4.40 -6.04 -13.60
N ASN A 274 -4.64 -5.78 -14.89
CA ASN A 274 -4.13 -4.61 -15.59
C ASN A 274 -5.09 -3.41 -15.57
N ILE A 275 -6.15 -3.47 -14.74
CA ILE A 275 -7.06 -2.34 -14.52
C ILE A 275 -6.39 -1.41 -13.52
N ALA A 276 -6.43 -0.11 -13.79
CA ALA A 276 -5.84 0.87 -12.90
C ALA A 276 -6.71 1.01 -11.65
N TRP A 277 -6.11 0.82 -10.48
CA TRP A 277 -6.69 1.31 -9.25
C TRP A 277 -6.48 2.83 -9.17
N THR A 278 -7.50 3.57 -8.71
CA THR A 278 -7.38 4.99 -8.39
C THR A 278 -8.05 5.30 -7.05
N ALA A 279 -7.44 6.22 -6.29
CA ALA A 279 -7.99 6.66 -5.01
C ALA A 279 -9.38 7.30 -5.15
N ASP A 280 -9.64 7.98 -6.27
CA ASP A 280 -10.93 8.60 -6.58
C ASP A 280 -12.03 7.55 -6.83
N GLN A 281 -11.75 6.51 -7.63
CA GLN A 281 -12.72 5.44 -7.85
C GLN A 281 -13.00 4.66 -6.56
N GLU A 282 -11.96 4.35 -5.77
CA GLU A 282 -12.16 3.66 -4.48
C GLU A 282 -13.03 4.52 -3.54
N SER A 283 -12.80 5.84 -3.52
CA SER A 283 -13.60 6.78 -2.72
C SER A 283 -15.08 6.80 -3.12
N LEU A 284 -15.40 6.65 -4.41
CA LEU A 284 -16.79 6.54 -4.88
C LEU A 284 -17.47 5.26 -4.37
N HIS A 285 -16.74 4.14 -4.32
CA HIS A 285 -17.25 2.88 -3.79
C HIS A 285 -17.46 2.92 -2.29
N TRP A 286 -16.54 3.52 -1.53
CA TRP A 286 -16.73 3.77 -0.09
C TRP A 286 -17.91 4.69 0.19
N ASN A 287 -18.13 5.72 -0.63
CA ASN A 287 -19.30 6.59 -0.51
C ASN A 287 -20.61 5.82 -0.79
N THR A 288 -20.59 4.88 -1.73
CA THR A 288 -21.74 4.01 -2.02
C THR A 288 -22.03 3.07 -0.86
N PHE A 289 -21.00 2.45 -0.28
CA PHE A 289 -21.09 1.65 0.93
C PHE A 289 -21.68 2.46 2.10
N LEU A 290 -21.13 3.66 2.35
CA LEU A 290 -21.53 4.53 3.45
C LEU A 290 -23.02 4.90 3.40
N LYS A 291 -23.56 5.17 2.20
CA LYS A 291 -24.99 5.50 2.02
C LYS A 291 -25.95 4.36 2.38
N LYS A 292 -25.47 3.11 2.39
CA LYS A 292 -26.26 1.91 2.67
C LYS A 292 -26.08 1.41 4.11
N GLN A 293 -25.14 1.98 4.87
CA GLN A 293 -24.75 1.45 6.16
C GLN A 293 -25.52 2.10 7.30
N THR A 294 -25.92 1.29 8.28
CA THR A 294 -26.53 1.74 9.54
C THR A 294 -25.67 1.38 10.75
N ASP A 295 -24.76 0.41 10.62
CA ASP A 295 -23.81 0.05 11.68
C ASP A 295 -22.82 1.19 11.93
N PRO A 296 -22.76 1.74 13.16
CA PRO A 296 -21.88 2.86 13.49
C PRO A 296 -20.39 2.59 13.25
N GLU A 297 -19.93 1.36 13.49
CA GLU A 297 -18.51 1.03 13.31
C GLU A 297 -18.14 0.95 11.83
N ALA A 298 -18.97 0.30 11.01
CA ALA A 298 -18.79 0.30 9.57
C ALA A 298 -18.87 1.73 8.97
N ILE A 299 -19.74 2.59 9.49
CA ILE A 299 -19.77 4.02 9.12
C ILE A 299 -18.45 4.71 9.49
N ARG A 300 -17.93 4.46 10.69
CA ARG A 300 -16.66 5.01 11.17
C ARG A 300 -15.51 4.62 10.25
N VAL A 301 -15.35 3.32 9.99
CA VAL A 301 -14.31 2.76 9.11
C VAL A 301 -14.40 3.38 7.71
N ALA A 302 -15.60 3.45 7.13
CA ALA A 302 -15.79 4.04 5.80
C ALA A 302 -15.38 5.51 5.74
N LYS A 303 -15.77 6.32 6.74
CA LYS A 303 -15.41 7.74 6.79
C LYS A 303 -13.90 7.95 6.94
N LEU A 304 -13.25 7.16 7.80
CA LEU A 304 -11.79 7.22 7.99
C LEU A 304 -11.06 6.80 6.71
N ARG A 305 -11.48 5.71 6.06
CA ARG A 305 -10.91 5.27 4.79
C ARG A 305 -11.08 6.31 3.69
N MET A 306 -12.24 6.95 3.58
CA MET A 306 -12.44 8.05 2.64
C MET A 306 -11.56 9.26 2.94
N ALA A 307 -11.36 9.61 4.22
CA ALA A 307 -10.45 10.69 4.60
C ALA A 307 -8.99 10.35 4.22
N GLN A 308 -8.58 9.09 4.43
CA GLN A 308 -7.27 8.59 4.02
C GLN A 308 -7.09 8.65 2.49
N LEU A 309 -8.05 8.17 1.72
CA LEU A 309 -7.99 8.22 0.25
C LEU A 309 -7.92 9.66 -0.29
N LYS A 310 -8.64 10.58 0.35
CA LYS A 310 -8.71 11.99 -0.06
C LYS A 310 -7.47 12.79 0.31
N SER A 311 -6.87 12.52 1.47
CA SER A 311 -5.89 13.43 2.07
C SER A 311 -4.64 12.78 2.66
N GLY A 312 -4.64 11.46 2.83
CA GLY A 312 -3.51 10.71 3.37
C GLY A 312 -2.27 10.82 2.49
N CYS A 313 -1.12 10.96 3.14
CA CYS A 313 0.18 10.96 2.48
C CYS A 313 0.69 9.52 2.37
N TYR A 314 1.31 9.19 1.23
CA TYR A 314 1.99 7.92 1.03
C TYR A 314 3.45 8.00 1.50
N VAL A 315 4.15 9.08 1.12
CA VAL A 315 5.52 9.37 1.57
C VAL A 315 5.71 10.84 1.88
N PHE A 316 6.57 11.15 2.84
CA PHE A 316 6.93 12.49 3.29
C PHE A 316 8.34 12.85 2.83
N ASN A 317 8.59 14.12 2.55
CA ASN A 317 9.96 14.59 2.40
C ASN A 317 10.67 14.65 3.76
N GLU A 318 12.00 14.71 3.75
CA GLU A 318 12.82 14.69 4.97
C GLU A 318 12.43 15.79 5.97
N THR A 319 12.14 17.01 5.50
CA THR A 319 11.70 18.12 6.37
C THR A 319 10.40 17.83 7.10
N ALA A 320 9.41 17.21 6.45
CA ALA A 320 8.18 16.80 7.10
C ALA A 320 8.41 15.64 8.08
N ALA A 321 9.26 14.67 7.71
CA ALA A 321 9.56 13.52 8.54
C ALA A 321 10.30 13.90 9.83
N ASP A 322 11.35 14.73 9.73
CA ASP A 322 12.10 15.25 10.87
C ASP A 322 11.18 15.98 11.85
N ALA A 323 10.23 16.76 11.32
CA ALA A 323 9.27 17.49 12.13
C ALA A 323 8.33 16.54 12.90
N LEU A 324 7.93 15.41 12.31
CA LEU A 324 7.12 14.38 12.98
C LEU A 324 7.92 13.61 14.03
N VAL A 325 9.16 13.24 13.74
CA VAL A 325 10.06 12.54 14.67
C VAL A 325 10.45 13.43 15.86
N SER A 326 10.47 14.75 15.67
CA SER A 326 10.76 15.71 16.76
C SER A 326 9.68 15.75 17.86
N LEU A 327 8.52 15.14 17.64
CA LEU A 327 7.43 15.05 18.61
C LEU A 327 7.77 13.98 19.68
N THR A 328 8.60 14.33 20.66
CA THR A 328 9.26 13.38 21.57
C THR A 328 8.36 12.44 22.39
N SER A 329 7.08 12.75 22.58
CA SER A 329 6.12 11.83 23.22
C SER A 329 5.50 10.81 22.27
N LEU A 330 5.79 10.92 20.97
CA LEU A 330 5.43 9.97 19.92
C LEU A 330 6.66 9.15 19.56
N ASN A 331 6.72 7.91 20.04
CA ASN A 331 7.86 7.03 19.83
C ASN A 331 7.78 6.36 18.44
N TRP A 332 8.20 7.10 17.40
CA TRP A 332 8.31 6.56 16.04
C TRP A 332 9.37 5.46 15.98
N LYS A 333 8.96 4.25 15.66
CA LYS A 333 9.85 3.09 15.55
C LYS A 333 10.17 2.80 14.08
N PRO A 334 11.35 2.26 13.78
CA PRO A 334 11.57 1.61 12.49
C PRO A 334 10.51 0.52 12.28
N TYR A 335 10.03 0.34 11.05
CA TYR A 335 9.23 -0.85 10.72
C TYR A 335 10.02 -2.12 11.10
N GLN A 336 9.36 -3.05 11.77
CA GLN A 336 9.90 -4.36 12.07
C GLN A 336 9.59 -5.28 10.88
N ASP A 337 10.61 -6.01 10.41
CA ASP A 337 10.47 -7.02 9.34
C ASP A 337 9.68 -8.25 9.82
#